data_AF-A0A958VYL1-F1
#
_entry.id   AF-A0A958VYL1-F1
#
_cell.length_a   1.000
_cell.length_b   1.000
_cell.length_c   1.000
_cell.angle_alpha   90.00
_cell.angle_beta   90.00
_cell.angle_gamma   90.00
#
_symmetry.space_group_name_H-M   'P 1'
#
loop_
_entity.id
_entity.type
_entity.pdbx_description
1 polymer ?
#
loop_
_entity_poly.entity_id
_entity_poly.type
_entity_poly.pdbx_seq_one_letter_code
_entity_poly.pdbx_strand_id
1 'polypeptide(L)'
;INRIVGYRTPRSMKSQKAWEFAQVYSARLMLKLSICLLSVAAIGFAVGNIGILGAALGFLSFIFASGAVIILTERKLRALEVSSSGEVMQP
;
A
#
# COMPACT_ATOMS: atom_id res chain seq x y z
N ILE A 1 -14.89 8.30 11.49
CA ILE A 1 -13.55 7.68 11.32
C ILE A 1 -13.24 6.81 12.53
N ASN A 2 -12.97 5.52 12.33
CA ASN A 2 -12.60 4.62 13.44
C ASN A 2 -11.15 4.94 13.88
N ARG A 3 -10.94 5.30 15.16
CA ARG A 3 -9.59 5.64 15.66
C ARG A 3 -8.71 4.41 15.95
N ILE A 4 -9.31 3.22 16.05
CA ILE A 4 -8.64 2.05 16.61
C ILE A 4 -8.17 1.08 15.51
N VAL A 5 -8.81 1.06 14.33
CA VAL A 5 -8.55 0.06 13.28
C VAL A 5 -8.47 0.73 11.90
N GLY A 6 -7.64 0.16 11.02
CA GLY A 6 -7.54 0.54 9.61
C GLY A 6 -6.40 1.51 9.29
N TYR A 7 -6.45 2.04 8.07
CA TYR A 7 -5.45 2.98 7.54
C TYR A 7 -5.51 4.32 8.29
N ARG A 8 -4.39 4.75 8.90
CA ARG A 8 -4.37 5.84 9.91
C ARG A 8 -3.31 6.91 9.69
N THR A 9 -2.96 7.19 8.44
CA THR A 9 -2.07 8.30 8.13
C THR A 9 -2.78 9.65 8.30
N PRO A 10 -2.06 10.76 8.60
CA PRO A 10 -2.68 12.07 8.81
C PRO A 10 -3.57 12.53 7.65
N ARG A 11 -3.22 12.20 6.40
CA ARG A 11 -4.03 12.55 5.22
C ARG A 11 -5.32 11.74 5.13
N SER A 12 -5.25 10.43 5.39
CA SER A 12 -6.45 9.57 5.37
C SER A 12 -7.46 9.96 6.45
N MET A 13 -6.99 10.49 7.59
CA MET A 13 -7.83 10.85 8.73
C MET A 13 -8.50 12.23 8.62
N LYS A 14 -8.31 12.97 7.52
CA LYS A 14 -8.92 14.30 7.31
C LYS A 14 -10.44 14.26 7.11
N SER A 15 -10.95 13.19 6.50
CA SER A 15 -12.38 13.03 6.24
C SER A 15 -12.76 11.56 6.17
N GLN A 16 -14.04 11.25 6.40
CA GLN A 16 -14.54 9.88 6.29
C GLN A 16 -14.34 9.30 4.88
N LYS A 17 -14.58 10.11 3.83
CA LYS A 17 -14.36 9.71 2.43
C LYS A 17 -12.88 9.40 2.15
N ALA A 18 -11.96 10.21 2.66
CA ALA A 18 -10.52 9.97 2.50
C ALA A 18 -10.07 8.68 3.21
N TRP A 19 -10.62 8.41 4.39
CA TRP A 19 -10.34 7.20 5.15
C TRP A 19 -10.84 5.94 4.42
N GLU A 20 -12.09 5.95 3.94
CA GLU A 20 -12.67 4.83 3.19
C GLU A 20 -11.90 4.55 1.90
N PHE A 21 -11.54 5.61 1.16
CA PHE A 21 -10.71 5.49 -0.03
C PHE A 21 -9.35 4.85 0.31
N ALA A 22 -8.65 5.34 1.33
CA ALA A 22 -7.34 4.86 1.71
C ALA A 22 -7.38 3.39 2.13
N GLN A 23 -8.40 3.00 2.90
CA GLN A 23 -8.58 1.63 3.38
C GLN A 23 -8.78 0.66 2.20
N VAL A 24 -9.69 0.97 1.28
CA VAL A 24 -9.97 0.10 0.12
C VAL A 24 -8.79 0.09 -0.86
N TYR A 25 -8.18 1.26 -1.12
CA TYR A 25 -7.07 1.37 -2.07
C TYR A 25 -5.82 0.63 -1.57
N SER A 26 -5.45 0.80 -0.30
CA SER A 26 -4.31 0.09 0.29
C SER A 26 -4.53 -1.42 0.31
N ALA A 27 -5.73 -1.90 0.64
CA ALA A 27 -6.05 -3.32 0.60
C ALA A 27 -5.91 -3.92 -0.82
N ARG A 28 -6.42 -3.22 -1.85
CA ARG A 28 -6.26 -3.63 -3.25
C ARG A 28 -4.80 -3.68 -3.68
N LEU A 29 -4.00 -2.69 -3.26
CA LEU A 29 -2.59 -2.62 -3.59
C LEU A 29 -1.80 -3.72 -2.86
N MET A 30 -2.12 -3.99 -1.60
CA MET A 30 -1.55 -5.09 -0.83
C MET A 30 -1.81 -6.43 -1.51
N LEU A 31 -3.06 -6.71 -1.92
CA LEU A 31 -3.39 -7.96 -2.65
C LEU A 31 -2.57 -8.10 -3.94
N LYS A 32 -2.45 -7.05 -4.75
CA LYS A 32 -1.65 -7.08 -5.99
C LYS A 32 -0.18 -7.40 -5.72
N LEU A 33 0.41 -6.75 -4.72
CA LEU A 33 1.81 -6.96 -4.36
C LEU A 33 2.02 -8.34 -3.72
N SER A 34 1.08 -8.82 -2.90
CA SER A 34 1.13 -10.16 -2.31
C SER A 34 1.07 -11.26 -3.37
N ILE A 35 0.24 -11.11 -4.41
CA ILE A 35 0.21 -12.05 -5.55
C ILE A 35 1.56 -12.08 -6.27
N CYS A 36 2.18 -10.91 -6.49
CA CYS A 36 3.51 -10.80 -7.08
C CYS A 36 4.56 -11.51 -6.22
N LEU A 37 4.61 -11.20 -4.91
CA LEU A 37 5.55 -11.85 -3.97
C LEU A 37 5.34 -13.35 -3.88
N LEU A 38 4.09 -13.81 -3.89
CA LEU A 38 3.75 -15.24 -3.87
C LEU A 38 4.27 -15.94 -5.12
N SER A 39 4.15 -15.31 -6.29
CA SER A 39 4.66 -15.85 -7.56
C SER A 39 6.18 -16.00 -7.53
N VAL A 40 6.89 -14.99 -7.01
CA VAL A 40 8.35 -15.02 -6.84
C VAL A 40 8.76 -16.13 -5.86
N ALA A 41 8.06 -16.23 -4.72
CA ALA A 41 8.33 -17.27 -3.73
C ALA A 41 8.09 -18.68 -4.29
N ALA A 42 7.04 -18.88 -5.08
CA ALA A 42 6.73 -20.16 -5.73
C ALA A 42 7.83 -20.58 -6.72
N ILE A 43 8.36 -19.63 -7.51
CA ILE A 43 9.50 -19.89 -8.41
C ILE A 43 10.74 -20.26 -7.61
N GLY A 44 11.07 -19.48 -6.57
CA GLY A 44 12.21 -19.77 -5.70
C GLY A 44 12.12 -21.16 -5.06
N PHE A 45 10.91 -21.57 -4.66
CA PHE A 45 10.66 -22.90 -4.11
C PHE A 45 10.86 -24.00 -5.16
N ALA A 46 10.35 -23.81 -6.38
CA ALA A 46 10.49 -24.78 -7.47
C ALA A 46 11.94 -25.00 -7.91
N VAL A 47 12.81 -23.98 -7.82
CA VAL A 47 14.24 -24.08 -8.13
C VAL A 47 15.04 -24.77 -7.02
N GLY A 48 14.46 -24.95 -5.83
CA GLY A 48 15.01 -25.81 -4.78
C GLY A 48 16.21 -25.24 -4.00
N ASN A 49 16.54 -23.95 -4.18
CA ASN A 49 17.68 -23.32 -3.50
C ASN A 49 17.26 -22.06 -2.73
N ILE A 50 16.53 -22.26 -1.62
CA ILE A 50 16.22 -21.18 -0.67
C ILE A 50 17.08 -21.38 0.58
N GLY A 51 18.32 -20.94 0.51
CA GLY A 51 19.17 -20.76 1.70
C GLY A 51 18.84 -19.48 2.47
N ILE A 52 19.69 -19.15 3.44
CA ILE A 52 19.57 -17.93 4.27
C ILE A 52 19.48 -16.65 3.41
N LEU A 53 20.25 -16.59 2.31
CA LEU A 53 20.19 -15.47 1.36
C LEU A 53 18.81 -15.32 0.71
N GLY A 54 18.18 -16.41 0.29
CA GLY A 54 16.84 -16.38 -0.30
C GLY A 54 15.78 -15.94 0.71
N ALA A 55 15.86 -16.43 1.95
CA ALA A 55 14.97 -16.01 3.03
C ALA A 55 15.14 -14.51 3.37
N ALA A 56 16.39 -14.02 3.44
CA ALA A 56 16.69 -12.61 3.69
C ALA A 56 16.15 -11.69 2.58
N LEU A 57 16.33 -12.08 1.32
CA LEU A 57 15.77 -11.35 0.16
C LEU A 57 14.24 -11.34 0.17
N GLY A 58 13.60 -12.46 0.52
CA GLY A 58 12.14 -12.54 0.66
C GLY A 58 11.61 -11.60 1.75
N PHE A 59 12.25 -11.59 2.91
CA PHE A 59 11.87 -10.70 4.02
C PHE A 59 12.08 -9.22 3.68
N LEU A 60 13.21 -8.89 3.04
CA LEU A 60 13.48 -7.53 2.58
C LEU A 60 12.44 -7.08 1.55
N SER A 61 12.08 -7.94 0.60
CA SER A 61 11.04 -7.69 -0.39
C SER A 61 9.67 -7.44 0.26
N PHE A 62 9.35 -8.16 1.33
CA PHE A 62 8.12 -7.93 2.11
C PHE A 62 8.09 -6.55 2.79
N ILE A 63 9.19 -6.12 3.40
CA ILE A 63 9.31 -4.78 3.99
C ILE A 63 9.13 -3.70 2.91
N PHE A 64 9.81 -3.84 1.77
CA PHE A 64 9.69 -2.90 0.66
C PHE A 64 8.27 -2.85 0.09
N ALA A 65 7.62 -4.00 -0.11
CA ALA A 65 6.24 -4.07 -0.58
C ALA A 65 5.28 -3.37 0.40
N SER A 66 5.44 -3.63 1.70
CA SER A 66 4.63 -3.00 2.74
C SER A 66 4.82 -1.48 2.78
N GLY A 67 6.06 -1.00 2.69
CA GLY A 67 6.37 0.43 2.59
C GLY A 67 5.81 1.06 1.32
N ALA A 68 5.89 0.35 0.18
CA ALA A 68 5.33 0.80 -1.09
C ALA A 68 3.80 0.97 -1.02
N VAL A 69 3.07 0.07 -0.34
CA VAL A 69 1.62 0.23 -0.13
C VAL A 69 1.31 1.57 0.55
N ILE A 70 2.05 1.90 1.61
CA ILE A 70 1.85 3.14 2.37
C ILE A 70 2.15 4.36 1.50
N ILE A 71 3.32 4.38 0.86
CA ILE A 71 3.78 5.52 0.04
C ILE A 71 2.82 5.76 -1.14
N LEU A 72 2.42 4.72 -1.85
CA LEU A 72 1.54 4.85 -3.02
C LEU A 72 0.12 5.30 -2.62
N THR A 73 -0.38 4.81 -1.49
CA THR A 73 -1.67 5.26 -0.95
C THR A 73 -1.61 6.73 -0.54
N GLU A 74 -0.55 7.16 0.15
CA GLU A 74 -0.32 8.57 0.51
C GLU A 74 -0.18 9.50 -0.70
N ARG A 75 0.54 9.05 -1.74
CA ARG A 75 0.68 9.80 -2.99
C ARG A 75 -0.68 9.99 -3.66
N LYS A 76 -1.52 8.96 -3.68
CA LYS A 76 -2.85 9.03 -4.30
C LYS A 76 -3.80 9.92 -3.48
N LEU A 77 -3.77 9.82 -2.15
CA LEU A 77 -4.53 10.71 -1.26
C LEU A 77 -4.15 12.19 -1.47
N ARG A 78 -2.85 12.50 -1.55
CA ARG A 78 -2.38 13.86 -1.84
C ARG A 78 -2.91 14.37 -3.18
N ALA A 79 -2.87 13.55 -4.23
CA ALA A 79 -3.38 13.95 -5.54
C ALA A 79 -4.89 14.25 -5.51
N LEU A 80 -5.67 13.48 -4.76
CA LEU A 80 -7.11 13.73 -4.57
C LEU A 80 -7.37 15.02 -3.77
N GLU A 81 -6.56 15.28 -2.74
CA GLU A 81 -6.65 16.51 -1.95
C GLU A 81 -6.41 17.75 -2.83
N VAL A 82 -5.34 17.75 -3.63
CA VAL A 82 -5.02 18.86 -4.54
C VAL A 82 -6.11 19.08 -5.58
N SER A 83 -6.67 18.02 -6.15
CA SER A 83 -7.79 18.11 -7.11
C SER A 83 -9.02 18.77 -6.49
N SER A 84 -9.36 18.40 -5.24
CA SER A 84 -10.50 18.97 -4.54
C SER A 84 -10.32 20.44 -4.17
N SER A 85 -9.08 20.89 -3.91
CA SER A 85 -8.79 22.31 -3.67
C SER A 85 -8.79 23.15 -4.95
N GLY A 86 -8.44 22.54 -6.09
CA GLY A 86 -8.46 23.21 -7.40
C GLY A 86 -9.87 23.48 -7.95
N GLU A 87 -10.82 22.57 -7.72
CA GLU A 87 -12.24 22.78 -8.13
C GLU A 87 -12.92 23.91 -7.36
N VAL A 88 -12.53 24.17 -6.12
CA VAL A 88 -13.12 25.24 -5.28
C VAL A 88 -12.67 26.65 -5.73
N MET A 89 -11.65 26.74 -6.60
CA MET A 89 -11.07 28.02 -7.06
C MET A 89 -11.53 28.43 -8.47
N GLN A 90 -12.45 27.69 -9.11
CA GLN A 90 -13.07 28.12 -10.36
C GLN A 90 -14.31 28.99 -10.04
N PRO A 91 -14.31 30.29 -10.43
CA PRO A 91 -15.42 31.21 -10.16
C PRO A 91 -16.68 30.91 -10.97
#